data_AF-A0A8T3SXI1-F1
#
_entry.id   AF-A0A8T3SXI1-F1
#
_cell.length_a   1.000
_cell.length_b   1.000
_cell.length_c   1.000
_cell.angle_alpha   90.00
_cell.angle_beta   90.00
_cell.angle_gamma   90.00
#
_symmetry.space_group_name_H-M   'P 1'
#
loop_
_entity.id
_entity.type
_entity.pdbx_description
1 polymer ?
#
loop_
_entity_poly.entity_id
_entity_poly.type
_entity_poly.pdbx_seq_one_letter_code
_entity_poly.pdbx_strand_id
1 'polypeptide(L)'
;MALEWLVAKAPDVDAETSLALARGAPLAALAWSRNDLLSARRAVFSDIQCLAEARDTPVNVAERWRQYAPEMIVAWLLSWLVDVVKIRSNGTLGGLNNPDVVQSLQAVTQRLDLGASFALYDVLIDYRRMRQVPLSPQLVLEDTLIALTGLFNATKA
;
A
#
# COMPACT_ATOMS: atom_id res chain seq x y z
N MET A 1 21.23 0.29 17.83
CA MET A 1 22.04 0.94 16.78
C MET A 1 21.23 1.70 15.72
N ALA A 2 20.38 1.07 14.89
CA ALA A 2 19.62 1.82 13.86
C ALA A 2 18.44 2.65 14.43
N LEU A 3 17.71 2.07 15.38
CA LEU A 3 16.59 2.74 16.07
C LEU A 3 17.06 3.96 16.87
N GLU A 4 18.07 3.79 17.72
CA GLU A 4 18.67 4.87 18.51
C GLU A 4 19.17 6.02 17.63
N TRP A 5 19.78 5.71 16.48
CA TRP A 5 20.24 6.73 15.53
C TRP A 5 19.06 7.52 14.94
N LEU A 6 17.96 6.85 14.60
CA LEU A 6 16.79 7.50 14.03
C LEU A 6 16.06 8.36 15.07
N VAL A 7 15.89 7.86 16.29
CA VAL A 7 15.34 8.62 17.43
C VAL A 7 16.16 9.88 17.70
N ALA A 8 17.49 9.79 17.62
CA ALA A 8 18.36 10.95 17.79
C ALA A 8 18.27 11.98 16.64
N LYS A 9 17.92 11.56 15.42
CA LYS A 9 17.84 12.42 14.23
C LYS A 9 16.44 12.97 13.93
N ALA A 10 15.41 12.30 14.44
CA ALA A 10 14.01 12.68 14.36
C ALA A 10 13.32 12.17 15.63
N PRO A 11 13.33 12.93 16.73
CA PRO A 11 12.74 12.49 18.00
C PRO A 11 11.20 12.49 17.98
N ASP A 12 10.59 13.27 17.09
CA ASP A 12 9.13 13.48 17.03
C ASP A 12 8.41 12.47 16.13
N VAL A 13 9.11 11.45 15.62
CA VAL A 13 8.56 10.50 14.65
C VAL A 13 8.56 9.08 15.23
N ASP A 14 7.60 8.27 14.79
CA ASP A 14 7.57 6.85 15.10
C ASP A 14 8.70 6.12 14.37
N ALA A 15 9.86 6.07 15.03
CA ALA A 15 11.11 5.55 14.50
C ALA A 15 11.06 4.04 14.26
N GLU A 16 10.32 3.29 15.09
CA GLU A 16 10.16 1.83 14.93
C GLU A 16 9.36 1.53 13.67
N THR A 17 8.19 2.15 13.50
CA THR A 17 7.35 1.98 12.31
C THR A 17 8.09 2.43 11.06
N SER A 18 8.77 3.58 11.10
CA SER A 18 9.55 4.11 9.97
C SER A 18 10.68 3.17 9.55
N LEU A 19 11.38 2.56 10.51
CA LEU A 19 12.43 1.58 10.25
C LEU A 19 11.88 0.29 9.68
N ALA A 20 10.80 -0.26 10.25
CA ALA A 20 10.19 -1.48 9.75
C ALA A 20 9.72 -1.31 8.30
N LEU A 21 9.08 -0.18 8.03
CA LEU A 21 8.63 0.24 6.70
C LEU A 21 9.81 0.41 5.72
N ALA A 22 10.93 0.97 6.19
CA ALA A 22 12.18 1.08 5.44
C ALA A 22 13.00 -0.23 5.41
N ARG A 23 12.46 -1.37 5.88
CA ARG A 23 13.15 -2.67 5.98
C ARG A 23 14.48 -2.60 6.74
N GLY A 24 14.50 -1.81 7.80
CA GLY A 24 15.68 -1.58 8.64
C GLY A 24 16.69 -0.59 8.08
N ALA A 25 16.42 0.07 6.93
CA ALA A 25 17.31 1.09 6.36
C ALA A 25 17.06 2.47 7.02
N PRO A 26 17.95 2.94 7.92
CA PRO A 26 17.68 4.13 8.74
C PRO A 26 17.61 5.44 7.94
N LEU A 27 18.34 5.55 6.82
CA LEU A 27 18.28 6.74 5.96
C LEU A 27 16.95 6.83 5.20
N ALA A 28 16.43 5.70 4.71
CA ALA A 28 15.11 5.67 4.08
C ALA A 28 14.00 5.94 5.11
N ALA A 29 14.14 5.41 6.33
CA ALA A 29 13.22 5.69 7.43
C ALA A 29 13.18 7.19 7.79
N LEU A 30 14.35 7.85 7.87
CA LEU A 30 14.44 9.30 8.10
C LEU A 30 13.84 10.11 6.95
N ALA A 31 14.01 9.67 5.70
CA ALA A 31 13.39 10.32 4.55
C ALA A 31 11.86 10.19 4.57
N TRP A 32 11.33 9.07 5.08
CA TRP A 32 9.89 8.84 5.18
C TRP A 32 9.27 9.65 6.30
N SER A 33 9.99 9.80 7.41
CA SER A 33 9.52 10.53 8.57
C SER A 33 9.47 12.05 8.37
N ARG A 34 10.34 12.59 7.50
CA ARG A 34 10.40 14.04 7.21
C ARG A 34 9.38 14.53 6.18
N ASN A 35 8.84 13.65 5.34
CA ASN A 35 8.06 14.03 4.15
C ASN A 35 6.56 13.73 4.29
N ASP A 36 6.05 13.56 5.51
CA ASP A 36 4.64 13.24 5.79
C ASP A 36 4.11 11.97 5.06
N LEU A 37 5.05 11.13 4.60
CA LEU A 37 4.78 9.97 3.76
C LEU A 37 3.94 8.91 4.49
N LEU A 38 4.08 8.81 5.81
CA LEU A 38 3.25 7.95 6.65
C LEU A 38 1.79 8.42 6.70
N SER A 39 1.56 9.73 6.72
CA SER A 39 0.21 10.30 6.70
C SER A 39 -0.45 10.06 5.33
N ALA A 40 0.28 10.32 4.24
CA ALA A 40 -0.16 10.01 2.88
C ALA A 40 -0.50 8.52 2.71
N ARG A 41 0.38 7.63 3.20
CA ARG A 41 0.18 6.18 3.15
C ARG A 41 -1.07 5.72 3.91
N ARG A 42 -1.33 6.28 5.10
CA ARG A 42 -2.55 6.02 5.87
C ARG A 42 -3.80 6.52 5.15
N ALA A 43 -3.74 7.70 4.53
CA ALA A 43 -4.85 8.24 3.74
C ALA A 43 -5.17 7.33 2.53
N VAL A 44 -4.15 6.89 1.80
CA VAL A 44 -4.29 5.94 0.68
C VAL A 44 -4.91 4.62 1.15
N PHE A 45 -4.49 4.09 2.30
CA PHE A 45 -5.09 2.88 2.85
C PHE A 45 -6.56 3.09 3.23
N SER A 46 -6.89 4.23 3.83
CA SER A 46 -8.28 4.59 4.17
C SER A 46 -9.17 4.70 2.93
N ASP A 47 -8.67 5.28 1.84
CA ASP A 47 -9.39 5.35 0.56
C ASP A 47 -9.72 3.96 0.02
N ILE A 48 -8.77 3.02 0.09
CA ILE A 48 -8.98 1.61 -0.29
C ILE A 48 -10.09 0.96 0.55
N GLN A 49 -10.13 1.24 1.87
CA GLN A 49 -11.20 0.73 2.72
C GLN A 49 -12.57 1.31 2.33
N CYS A 50 -12.64 2.61 2.00
CA CYS A 50 -13.86 3.23 1.51
C CYS A 50 -14.33 2.61 0.19
N LEU A 51 -13.40 2.30 -0.73
CA LEU A 51 -13.71 1.58 -1.96
C LEU A 51 -14.23 0.16 -1.68
N ALA A 52 -13.61 -0.57 -0.75
CA ALA A 52 -14.05 -1.91 -0.34
C ALA A 52 -15.45 -1.95 0.28
N GLU A 53 -15.87 -0.82 0.86
CA GLU A 53 -17.20 -0.65 1.45
C GLU A 53 -18.19 0.02 0.49
N ALA A 54 -17.80 0.26 -0.76
CA ALA A 54 -18.59 0.98 -1.76
C ALA A 54 -19.06 2.38 -1.29
N ARG A 55 -18.29 3.02 -0.40
CA ARG A 55 -18.52 4.39 0.08
C ARG A 55 -17.86 5.46 -0.79
N ASP A 56 -17.07 5.06 -1.77
CA ASP A 56 -16.44 5.95 -2.75
C ASP A 56 -16.29 5.27 -4.11
N THR A 57 -15.85 6.02 -5.11
CA THR A 57 -15.64 5.54 -6.49
C THR A 57 -14.15 5.58 -6.87
N PRO A 58 -13.68 4.64 -7.73
CA PRO A 58 -12.30 4.65 -8.24
C PRO A 58 -11.87 5.99 -8.83
N VAL A 59 -12.77 6.67 -9.56
CA VAL A 59 -12.49 7.95 -10.22
C VAL A 59 -12.22 9.05 -9.20
N ASN A 60 -13.04 9.15 -8.14
CA ASN A 60 -12.83 10.15 -7.09
C ASN A 60 -11.52 9.90 -6.33
N VAL A 61 -11.22 8.64 -6.04
CA VAL A 61 -9.97 8.26 -5.36
C VAL A 61 -8.75 8.55 -6.24
N ALA A 62 -8.83 8.25 -7.54
CA ALA A 62 -7.78 8.57 -8.50
C ALA A 62 -7.51 10.08 -8.54
N GLU A 63 -8.55 10.91 -8.56
CA GLU A 63 -8.41 12.37 -8.50
C GLU A 63 -7.72 12.82 -7.21
N ARG A 64 -8.10 12.27 -6.05
CA ARG A 64 -7.42 12.56 -4.77
C ARG A 64 -5.94 12.14 -4.78
N TRP A 65 -5.62 11.09 -5.51
CA TRP A 65 -4.26 10.55 -5.58
C TRP A 65 -3.36 11.28 -6.58
N ARG A 66 -3.87 12.23 -7.38
CA ARG A 66 -3.07 13.04 -8.32
C ARG A 66 -1.89 13.76 -7.69
N GLN A 67 -1.99 14.12 -6.42
CA GLN A 67 -0.91 14.77 -5.68
C GLN A 67 0.25 13.83 -5.32
N TYR A 68 0.08 12.52 -5.50
CA TYR A 68 1.07 11.50 -5.17
C TYR A 68 1.78 10.99 -6.41
N ALA A 69 3.06 10.61 -6.25
CA ALA A 69 3.78 9.90 -7.31
C ALA A 69 3.17 8.50 -7.52
N PRO A 70 2.75 8.12 -8.73
CA PRO A 70 2.14 6.81 -8.98
C PRO A 70 3.05 5.65 -8.58
N GLU A 71 4.36 5.78 -8.77
CA GLU A 71 5.35 4.75 -8.42
C GLU A 71 5.37 4.46 -6.92
N MET A 72 5.12 5.49 -6.10
CA MET A 72 5.03 5.37 -4.66
C MET A 72 3.75 4.63 -4.25
N ILE A 73 2.62 4.98 -4.86
CA ILE A 73 1.33 4.30 -4.63
C ILE A 73 1.43 2.82 -5.02
N VAL A 74 1.93 2.53 -6.22
CA VAL A 74 2.14 1.16 -6.72
C VAL A 74 3.09 0.39 -5.79
N ALA A 75 4.14 1.02 -5.25
CA ALA A 75 5.03 0.39 -4.30
C ALA A 75 4.31 -0.04 -3.00
N TRP A 76 3.44 0.81 -2.48
CA TRP A 76 2.65 0.52 -1.28
C TRP A 76 1.62 -0.57 -1.53
N LEU A 77 0.88 -0.49 -2.64
CA LEU A 77 -0.10 -1.51 -3.03
C LEU A 77 0.54 -2.89 -3.15
N LEU A 78 1.70 -2.98 -3.82
CA LEU A 78 2.46 -4.22 -3.92
C LEU A 78 2.92 -4.74 -2.55
N SER A 79 3.41 -3.87 -1.66
CA SER A 79 3.85 -4.34 -0.33
C SER A 79 2.68 -4.84 0.50
N TRP A 80 1.50 -4.22 0.40
CA TRP A 80 0.28 -4.66 1.06
C TRP A 80 -0.23 -5.99 0.50
N LEU A 81 -0.28 -6.15 -0.82
CA LEU A 81 -0.70 -7.41 -1.46
C LEU A 81 0.19 -8.60 -1.03
N VAL A 82 1.50 -8.39 -0.90
CA VAL A 82 2.41 -9.43 -0.38
C VAL A 82 2.00 -9.87 1.03
N ASP A 83 1.67 -8.93 1.91
CA ASP A 83 1.25 -9.26 3.27
C ASP A 83 -0.16 -9.89 3.30
N VAL A 84 -1.09 -9.47 2.43
CA VAL A 84 -2.40 -10.12 2.24
C VAL A 84 -2.20 -11.61 1.87
N VAL A 85 -1.34 -11.89 0.89
CA VAL A 85 -1.04 -13.27 0.47
C VAL A 85 -0.43 -14.07 1.61
N LYS A 86 0.56 -13.52 2.33
CA LYS A 86 1.15 -14.17 3.51
C LYS A 86 0.11 -14.51 4.58
N ILE A 87 -0.78 -13.58 4.90
CA ILE A 87 -1.86 -13.77 5.88
C ILE A 87 -2.81 -14.86 5.40
N ARG A 88 -3.21 -14.87 4.13
CA ARG A 88 -4.11 -15.89 3.55
C ARG A 88 -3.48 -17.27 3.52
N SER A 89 -2.20 -17.38 3.16
CA SER A 89 -1.52 -18.67 2.98
C SER A 89 -1.13 -19.33 4.30
N ASN A 90 -0.69 -18.55 5.30
CA ASN A 90 -0.06 -19.09 6.51
C ASN A 90 -0.82 -18.73 7.80
N GLY A 91 -1.88 -17.91 7.73
CA GLY A 91 -2.64 -17.44 8.90
C GLY A 91 -1.82 -16.67 9.94
N THR A 92 -0.57 -16.33 9.62
CA THR A 92 0.42 -15.84 10.56
C THR A 92 0.63 -14.34 10.37
N LEU A 93 0.58 -13.59 11.47
CA LEU A 93 0.85 -12.15 11.51
C LEU A 93 2.34 -11.81 11.77
N GLY A 94 3.17 -12.82 12.00
CA GLY A 94 4.62 -12.67 12.17
C GLY A 94 5.35 -12.49 10.84
N GLY A 95 6.34 -11.58 10.79
CA GLY A 95 7.18 -11.36 9.60
C GLY A 95 6.49 -10.61 8.44
N LEU A 96 5.44 -9.86 8.75
CA LEU A 96 4.79 -8.94 7.82
C LEU A 96 5.65 -7.71 7.58
N ASN A 97 5.56 -7.14 6.37
CA ASN A 97 6.36 -6.00 5.95
C ASN A 97 5.74 -4.66 6.35
N ASN A 98 4.44 -4.64 6.68
CA ASN A 98 3.67 -3.42 6.88
C ASN A 98 3.01 -3.42 8.28
N PRO A 99 3.80 -3.33 9.37
CA PRO A 99 3.29 -3.38 10.74
C PRO A 99 2.25 -2.28 11.03
N ASP A 100 2.36 -1.15 10.34
CA ASP A 100 1.50 0.03 10.44
C ASP A 100 0.04 -0.23 10.13
N VAL A 101 -0.25 -1.24 9.31
CA VAL A 101 -1.61 -1.53 8.82
C VAL A 101 -2.04 -2.97 9.07
N VAL A 102 -1.32 -3.77 9.88
CA VAL A 102 -1.59 -5.22 10.04
C VAL A 102 -3.02 -5.53 10.46
N GLN A 103 -3.55 -4.82 11.46
CA GLN A 103 -4.92 -5.06 11.95
C GLN A 103 -5.96 -4.76 10.85
N SER A 104 -5.78 -3.64 10.16
CA SER A 104 -6.68 -3.24 9.07
C SER A 104 -6.55 -4.17 7.86
N LEU A 105 -5.33 -4.58 7.52
CA LEU A 105 -5.06 -5.59 6.49
C LEU A 105 -5.75 -6.90 6.81
N GLN A 106 -5.66 -7.40 8.05
CA GLN A 106 -6.32 -8.65 8.44
C GLN A 106 -7.84 -8.58 8.22
N ALA A 107 -8.48 -7.47 8.58
CA ALA A 107 -9.91 -7.27 8.38
C ALA A 107 -10.31 -7.25 6.90
N VAL A 108 -9.50 -6.59 6.06
CA VAL A 108 -9.75 -6.50 4.60
C VAL A 108 -9.45 -7.83 3.90
N THR A 109 -8.41 -8.54 4.36
CA THR A 109 -7.92 -9.80 3.77
C THR A 109 -8.98 -10.90 3.74
N GLN A 110 -9.85 -10.97 4.75
CA GLN A 110 -10.96 -11.93 4.78
C GLN A 110 -11.97 -11.71 3.66
N ARG A 111 -12.07 -10.48 3.16
CA ARG A 111 -13.02 -10.06 2.11
C ARG A 111 -12.41 -10.05 0.72
N LEU A 112 -11.11 -10.31 0.58
CA LEU A 112 -10.41 -10.30 -0.70
C LEU A 112 -10.41 -11.68 -1.34
N ASP A 113 -10.74 -11.75 -2.64
CA ASP A 113 -10.52 -12.95 -3.43
C ASP A 113 -9.01 -13.17 -3.68
N LEU A 114 -8.52 -14.39 -3.42
CA LEU A 114 -7.10 -14.70 -3.52
C LEU A 114 -6.62 -14.74 -4.97
N GLY A 115 -7.42 -15.30 -5.89
CA GLY A 115 -7.07 -15.38 -7.31
C GLY A 115 -6.98 -13.99 -7.94
N ALA A 116 -7.96 -13.14 -7.67
CA ALA A 116 -7.99 -11.76 -8.11
C ALA A 116 -6.83 -10.95 -7.48
N SER A 117 -6.44 -11.25 -6.24
CA SER A 117 -5.28 -10.61 -5.58
C SER A 117 -3.98 -10.87 -6.34
N PHE A 118 -3.78 -12.10 -6.84
CA PHE A 118 -2.64 -12.42 -7.71
C PHE A 118 -2.73 -11.71 -9.07
N ALA A 119 -3.92 -11.65 -9.68
CA ALA A 119 -4.11 -10.91 -10.92
C ALA A 119 -3.77 -9.41 -10.77
N LEU A 120 -4.19 -8.77 -9.67
CA LEU A 120 -3.81 -7.38 -9.39
C LEU A 120 -2.29 -7.24 -9.18
N TYR A 121 -1.67 -8.20 -8.49
CA TYR A 121 -0.22 -8.20 -8.28
C TYR A 121 0.55 -8.22 -9.61
N ASP A 122 0.13 -9.06 -10.56
CA ASP A 122 0.75 -9.15 -11.89
C ASP A 122 0.61 -7.83 -12.66
N VAL A 123 -0.59 -7.23 -12.66
CA VAL A 123 -0.84 -5.92 -13.28
C VAL A 123 0.10 -4.84 -12.70
N LEU A 124 0.22 -4.76 -11.37
CA LEU A 124 1.07 -3.77 -10.71
C LEU A 124 2.58 -3.99 -10.96
N ILE A 125 3.01 -5.25 -11.08
CA ILE A 125 4.39 -5.59 -11.46
C ILE A 125 4.67 -5.19 -12.89
N ASP A 126 3.73 -5.42 -13.81
CA ASP A 126 3.89 -5.03 -15.20
C ASP A 126 3.91 -3.51 -15.37
N TYR A 127 3.07 -2.76 -14.66
CA TYR A 127 3.20 -1.29 -14.58
C TYR A 127 4.59 -0.85 -14.11
N ARG A 128 5.14 -1.51 -13.09
CA ARG A 128 6.51 -1.24 -12.62
C ARG A 128 7.58 -1.53 -13.67
N ARG A 129 7.36 -2.52 -14.54
CA ARG A 129 8.29 -2.89 -15.63
C ARG A 129 8.17 -1.94 -16.83
N MET A 130 6.96 -1.43 -17.12
CA MET A 130 6.66 -0.57 -18.26
C MET A 130 7.17 0.88 -18.15
N ARG A 131 8.22 1.14 -17.35
CA ARG A 131 8.86 2.45 -17.10
C ARG A 131 9.32 3.25 -18.34
N GLN A 132 9.18 2.69 -19.54
CA GLN A 132 9.63 3.26 -20.81
C GLN A 132 8.49 3.80 -21.68
N VAL A 133 7.22 3.57 -21.32
CA VAL A 133 6.07 4.07 -22.09
C VAL A 133 5.50 5.32 -21.40
N PRO A 134 5.28 6.45 -22.10
CA PRO A 134 4.59 7.59 -21.53
C PRO A 134 3.10 7.25 -21.32
N LEU A 135 2.80 6.54 -20.23
CA LEU A 135 1.43 6.44 -19.74
C LEU A 135 1.10 7.70 -18.94
N SER A 136 -0.12 8.21 -19.10
CA SER A 136 -0.59 9.29 -18.25
C SER A 136 -0.65 8.79 -16.80
N PRO A 137 -0.04 9.48 -15.82
CA PRO A 137 -0.07 9.10 -14.40
C PRO A 137 -1.48 8.83 -13.87
N GLN A 138 -2.44 9.62 -14.34
CA GLN A 138 -3.85 9.49 -13.97
C GLN A 138 -4.45 8.15 -14.41
N LEU A 139 -4.25 7.77 -15.66
CA LEU A 139 -4.82 6.53 -16.21
C LEU A 139 -4.27 5.30 -15.47
N VAL A 140 -2.99 5.32 -15.10
CA VAL A 140 -2.39 4.25 -14.29
C VAL A 140 -3.10 4.12 -12.94
N LEU A 141 -3.41 5.23 -12.27
CA LEU A 141 -4.12 5.22 -11.00
C LEU A 141 -5.58 4.73 -11.16
N GLU A 142 -6.28 5.21 -12.19
CA GLU A 142 -7.65 4.80 -12.48
C GLU A 142 -7.76 3.30 -12.78
N ASP A 143 -6.94 2.79 -13.70
CA ASP A 143 -6.89 1.36 -14.05
C ASP A 143 -6.56 0.50 -12.83
N THR A 144 -5.58 0.93 -12.04
CA THR A 144 -5.18 0.26 -10.79
C THR A 144 -6.34 0.20 -9.80
N LEU A 145 -7.07 1.30 -9.62
CA LEU A 145 -8.18 1.39 -8.68
C LEU A 145 -9.40 0.60 -9.14
N ILE A 146 -9.67 0.57 -10.46
CA ILE A 146 -10.71 -0.28 -11.05
C ILE A 146 -10.39 -1.75 -10.80
N ALA A 147 -9.18 -2.19 -11.12
CA ALA A 147 -8.74 -3.57 -10.87
C ALA A 147 -8.81 -3.92 -9.38
N LEU A 148 -8.40 -3.00 -8.51
CA LEU A 148 -8.48 -3.15 -7.05
C LEU A 148 -9.92 -3.25 -6.55
N THR A 149 -10.86 -2.48 -7.08
CA THR A 149 -12.29 -2.64 -6.70
C THR A 149 -12.88 -3.98 -7.11
N GLY A 150 -12.39 -4.57 -8.21
CA GLY A 150 -12.75 -5.92 -8.62
C GLY A 150 -12.47 -6.98 -7.53
N LEU A 151 -11.43 -6.78 -6.72
CA LEU A 151 -11.08 -7.70 -5.63
C LEU A 151 -12.16 -7.85 -4.57
N PHE A 152 -12.92 -6.78 -4.31
CA PHE A 152 -13.94 -6.74 -3.25
C PHE A 152 -15.31 -7.22 -3.73
N ASN A 153 -15.53 -7.22 -5.04
CA ASN A 153 -16.80 -7.61 -5.66
C ASN A 153 -16.87 -9.13 -5.93
N ALA A 154 -15.73 -9.77 -6.19
CA ALA A 154 -15.64 -11.22 -6.43
C ALA A 154 -16.10 -12.08 -5.24
N THR A 155 -16.10 -11.53 -4.03
CA THR A 155 -16.46 -12.21 -2.77
C THR A 155 -17.97 -12.22 -2.47
N LYS A 156 -18.79 -11.57 -3.30
CA LYS A 156 -20.26 -11.51 -3.16
C LYS A 156 -21.03 -12.51 -4.04
N ALA A 157 -20.34 -13.34 -4.83
CA ALA A 157 -20.92 -14.39 -5.66
C ALA A 157 -20.76 -15.76 -4.99
#